data_AF-A0A352UMR8-F1
#
_entry.id   AF-A0A352UMR8-F1
#
_cell.length_a   1.000
_cell.length_b   1.000
_cell.length_c   1.000
_cell.angle_alpha   90.00
_cell.angle_beta   90.00
_cell.angle_gamma   90.00
#
_symmetry.space_group_name_H-M   'P 1'
#
loop_
_entity.id
_entity.type
_entity.pdbx_description
1 polymer ?
#
loop_
_entity_poly.entity_id
_entity_poly.type
_entity_poly.pdbx_seq_one_letter_code
_entity_poly.pdbx_strand_id
1 'polypeptide(L)'
;MLYARSCRLKDTAVRYQSLSEHSRAVSEMTKQTCAIIGMEGVGILEGIVHDGGKSEPAWQAYMMEDSHSEMVQHGLPGASFTTELFKSRNRPEDERLKQMLALAVRGHHGGLHDVLRPDGESCIP
;
A
#
# COMPACT_ATOMS: atom_id res chain seq x y z
N MET A 1 0.64 -11.57 -14.80
CA MET A 1 1.66 -10.99 -13.89
C MET A 1 1.23 -9.56 -13.58
N LEU A 2 1.28 -9.13 -12.32
CA LEU A 2 0.92 -7.77 -11.91
C LEU A 2 2.17 -6.89 -11.76
N TYR A 3 2.07 -5.62 -12.11
CA TYR A 3 3.17 -4.66 -12.06
C TYR A 3 2.98 -3.57 -11.00
N ALA A 4 4.04 -3.24 -10.27
CA ALA A 4 4.04 -2.14 -9.30
C ALA A 4 4.54 -0.82 -9.89
N ARG A 5 5.49 -0.88 -10.83
CA ARG A 5 6.09 0.29 -11.47
C ARG A 5 6.87 -0.11 -12.71
N SER A 6 7.20 0.88 -13.52
CA SER A 6 8.07 0.75 -14.68
C SER A 6 9.09 1.89 -14.69
N CYS A 7 10.16 1.71 -15.46
CA CYS A 7 11.15 2.75 -15.70
C CYS A 7 11.61 2.64 -17.15
N ARG A 8 11.57 3.77 -17.88
CA ARG A 8 12.07 3.84 -19.25
C ARG A 8 13.59 3.93 -19.21
N LEU A 9 14.25 3.01 -19.90
CA LEU A 9 15.70 2.96 -20.06
C LEU A 9 16.13 3.89 -21.21
N LYS A 10 17.44 4.15 -21.30
CA LYS A 10 18.03 5.08 -22.29
C LYS A 10 17.67 4.76 -23.74
N ASP A 11 17.46 3.48 -24.07
CA ASP A 11 17.28 3.01 -25.45
C ASP A 11 15.81 2.71 -25.79
N THR A 12 14.86 3.46 -25.23
CA THR A 12 13.39 3.28 -25.35
C THR A 12 12.80 2.02 -24.69
N ALA A 13 13.61 1.03 -24.33
CA ALA A 13 13.18 -0.15 -23.58
C ALA A 13 12.54 0.22 -22.23
N VAL A 14 11.43 -0.42 -21.88
CA VAL A 14 10.76 -0.24 -20.59
C VAL A 14 11.07 -1.43 -19.69
N ARG A 15 11.62 -1.17 -18.50
CA ARG A 15 11.79 -2.19 -17.47
C ARG A 15 10.61 -2.13 -16.51
N TYR A 16 9.89 -3.23 -16.41
CA TYR A 16 8.83 -3.42 -15.43
C TYR A 16 9.37 -4.07 -14.15
N GLN A 17 8.82 -3.69 -13.01
CA GLN A 17 8.99 -4.40 -11.74
C GLN A 17 7.65 -5.02 -11.35
N SER A 18 7.64 -6.32 -11.06
CA SER A 18 6.41 -6.98 -10.63
C SER A 18 5.98 -6.46 -9.26
N LEU A 19 4.66 -6.48 -9.01
CA LEU A 19 4.10 -6.11 -7.72
C LEU A 19 4.68 -6.98 -6.60
N SER A 20 4.84 -8.28 -6.87
CA SER A 20 5.35 -9.22 -5.88
C SER A 20 6.83 -8.99 -5.52
N GLU A 21 7.66 -8.57 -6.48
CA GLU A 21 9.06 -8.21 -6.19
C GLU A 21 9.13 -6.90 -5.41
N HIS A 22 8.30 -5.92 -5.80
CA HIS A 22 8.23 -4.63 -5.14
C HIS A 22 7.82 -4.77 -3.67
N SER A 23 6.69 -5.44 -3.40
CA SER A 23 6.19 -5.67 -2.04
C SER A 23 7.21 -6.40 -1.16
N ARG A 24 7.93 -7.41 -1.67
CA ARG A 24 8.95 -8.11 -0.89
C ARG A 24 10.15 -7.23 -0.56
N ALA A 25 10.60 -6.42 -1.52
CA ALA A 25 11.70 -5.49 -1.28
C ALA A 25 11.32 -4.43 -0.23
N VAL A 26 10.11 -3.85 -0.34
CA VAL A 26 9.60 -2.88 0.64
C VAL A 26 9.43 -3.52 2.01
N SER A 27 8.89 -4.74 2.08
CA SER A 27 8.73 -5.52 3.32
C SER A 27 10.03 -5.71 4.09
N GLU A 28 11.16 -5.96 3.42
CA GLU A 28 12.46 -6.06 4.11
C GLU A 28 12.94 -4.71 4.64
N MET A 29 12.71 -3.61 3.91
CA MET A 29 13.06 -2.25 4.37
C MET A 29 12.21 -1.82 5.58
N THR A 30 10.90 -2.05 5.53
CA THR A 30 9.97 -1.70 6.60
C THR A 30 10.19 -2.56 7.84
N LYS A 31 10.50 -3.86 7.68
CA LYS A 31 10.95 -4.73 8.77
C LYS A 31 12.14 -4.13 9.52
N GLN A 32 13.20 -3.73 8.81
CA GLN A 32 14.40 -3.15 9.41
C GLN A 32 14.09 -1.82 10.12
N THR A 33 13.20 -1.02 9.55
CA THR A 33 12.77 0.26 10.13
C THR A 33 11.99 0.03 11.44
N CYS A 34 11.03 -0.89 11.43
CA CYS A 34 10.21 -1.20 12.59
C CYS A 34 10.94 -2.03 13.67
N ALA A 35 12.07 -2.67 13.35
CA ALA A 35 12.88 -3.40 14.31
C ALA A 35 13.37 -2.52 15.47
N ILE A 36 13.59 -1.22 15.22
CA ILE A 36 14.05 -0.25 16.22
C ILE A 36 13.10 -0.16 17.42
N ILE A 37 11.80 -0.45 17.20
CA ILE A 37 10.76 -0.44 18.23
C ILE A 37 10.19 -1.85 18.51
N GLY A 38 10.85 -2.91 18.04
CA GLY A 38 10.41 -4.30 18.22
C GLY A 38 9.11 -4.66 17.48
N MET A 39 8.86 -4.01 16.33
CA MET A 39 7.65 -4.20 15.53
C MET A 39 7.94 -4.74 14.12
N GLU A 40 8.95 -5.60 13.98
CA GLU A 40 9.39 -6.19 12.72
C GLU A 40 8.24 -6.83 11.94
N GLY A 41 7.37 -7.58 12.62
CA GLY A 41 6.23 -8.25 12.00
C GLY A 41 5.20 -7.27 11.41
N VAL A 42 5.00 -6.12 12.05
CA VAL A 42 4.13 -5.06 11.54
C VAL A 42 4.77 -4.40 10.32
N GLY A 43 6.08 -4.13 10.39
CA GLY A 43 6.83 -3.64 9.24
C GLY A 43 6.74 -4.57 8.04
N ILE A 44 6.93 -5.88 8.25
CA ILE A 44 6.81 -6.90 7.19
C ILE A 44 5.42 -6.82 6.54
N LEU A 45 4.37 -6.85 7.36
CA LEU A 45 2.98 -6.83 6.89
C LEU A 45 2.69 -5.57 6.09
N GLU A 46 3.04 -4.40 6.63
CA GLU A 46 2.85 -3.10 5.97
C GLU A 46 3.53 -3.06 4.59
N GLY A 47 4.80 -3.45 4.51
CA GLY A 47 5.51 -3.43 3.23
C GLY A 47 4.93 -4.40 2.20
N ILE A 48 4.34 -5.52 2.64
CA ILE A 48 3.62 -6.44 1.75
C ILE A 48 2.35 -5.81 1.18
N VAL A 49 1.56 -5.13 2.02
CA VAL A 49 0.20 -4.67 1.67
C VAL A 49 0.13 -3.24 1.15
N HIS A 50 1.15 -2.39 1.36
CA HIS A 50 1.11 -0.96 1.02
C HIS A 50 0.67 -0.68 -0.41
N ASP A 51 1.22 -1.41 -1.37
CA ASP A 51 0.91 -1.26 -2.80
C ASP A 51 -0.15 -2.26 -3.28
N GLY A 52 -0.89 -2.90 -2.36
CA GLY A 52 -1.91 -3.90 -2.68
C GLY A 52 -2.95 -3.39 -3.68
N GLY A 53 -3.34 -2.12 -3.59
CA GLY A 53 -4.28 -1.50 -4.53
C GLY A 53 -3.78 -1.40 -5.97
N LYS A 54 -2.48 -1.63 -6.21
CA LYS A 54 -1.94 -1.77 -7.57
C LYS A 54 -2.40 -3.04 -8.27
N SER A 55 -2.99 -4.00 -7.56
CA SER A 55 -3.63 -5.16 -8.21
C SER A 55 -4.90 -4.81 -8.97
N GLU A 56 -5.47 -3.62 -8.74
CA GLU A 56 -6.70 -3.18 -9.40
C GLU A 56 -6.53 -3.06 -10.92
N PRO A 57 -7.56 -3.41 -11.72
CA PRO A 57 -7.49 -3.33 -13.18
C PRO A 57 -7.11 -1.94 -13.70
N ALA A 58 -7.59 -0.87 -13.06
CA ALA A 58 -7.27 0.51 -13.45
C ALA A 58 -5.77 0.82 -13.34
N TRP A 59 -5.11 0.33 -12.28
CA TRP A 59 -3.66 0.49 -12.15
C TRP A 59 -2.91 -0.35 -13.19
N GLN A 60 -3.32 -1.59 -13.41
CA GLN A 60 -2.65 -2.45 -14.39
C GLN A 60 -2.81 -1.93 -15.82
N ALA A 61 -3.95 -1.32 -16.16
CA ALA A 61 -4.15 -0.64 -17.43
C ALA A 61 -3.21 0.58 -17.56
N TYR A 62 -3.15 1.43 -16.52
CA TYR A 62 -2.24 2.57 -16.46
C TYR A 62 -0.78 2.17 -16.71
N MET A 63 -0.32 1.05 -16.14
CA MET A 63 1.04 0.55 -16.35
C MET A 63 1.38 0.19 -17.81
N MET A 64 0.37 -0.06 -18.65
CA MET A 64 0.54 -0.41 -20.05
C MET A 64 0.46 0.80 -20.99
N GLU A 65 0.18 1.99 -20.46
CA GLU A 65 0.13 3.22 -21.25
C GLU A 65 1.54 3.73 -21.59
N ASP A 66 1.72 4.22 -22.82
CA ASP A 66 3.02 4.76 -23.26
C ASP A 66 3.37 6.09 -22.59
N SER A 67 2.35 6.84 -22.19
CA SER A 67 2.45 8.12 -21.51
C SER A 67 1.55 8.15 -20.28
N HIS A 68 2.15 8.30 -19.11
CA HIS A 68 1.40 8.47 -17.87
C HIS A 68 1.12 9.97 -17.64
N SER A 69 -0.15 10.37 -17.60
CA SER A 69 -0.55 11.75 -17.31
C SER A 69 -0.61 12.00 -15.80
N GLU A 70 -1.46 11.26 -15.10
CA GLU A 70 -1.66 11.34 -13.65
C GLU A 70 -1.63 9.95 -13.03
N MET A 71 -1.07 9.85 -11.82
CA MET A 71 -0.99 8.57 -11.12
C MET A 71 -2.37 8.10 -10.68
N VAL A 72 -2.74 6.89 -11.10
CA VAL A 72 -3.97 6.23 -10.64
C VAL A 72 -3.90 6.02 -9.12
N GLN A 73 -4.94 6.49 -8.42
CA GLN A 73 -5.08 6.33 -6.98
C GLN A 73 -5.18 4.85 -6.60
N HIS A 74 -4.18 4.34 -5.89
CA HIS A 74 -4.10 2.94 -5.43
C HIS A 74 -4.01 2.81 -3.90
N GLY A 75 -3.72 3.90 -3.18
CA GLY A 75 -3.68 3.90 -1.72
C GLY A 75 -5.04 3.57 -1.10
N LEU A 76 -6.14 4.11 -1.64
CA LEU A 76 -7.48 3.83 -1.11
C LEU A 76 -7.92 2.37 -1.33
N PRO A 77 -7.84 1.78 -2.54
CA PRO A 77 -8.10 0.35 -2.72
C PRO A 77 -7.17 -0.53 -1.87
N GLY A 78 -5.90 -0.16 -1.71
CA GLY A 78 -4.95 -0.87 -0.86
C GLY A 78 -5.36 -0.87 0.61
N ALA A 79 -5.84 0.27 1.12
CA ALA A 79 -6.32 0.38 2.49
C ALA A 79 -7.59 -0.46 2.71
N SER A 80 -8.53 -0.46 1.76
CA SER A 80 -9.71 -1.34 1.81
C SER A 80 -9.34 -2.82 1.80
N PHE A 81 -8.39 -3.23 0.94
CA PHE A 81 -7.87 -4.60 0.95
C PHE A 81 -7.26 -4.97 2.30
N THR A 82 -6.51 -4.04 2.91
CA THR A 82 -5.90 -4.24 4.23
C THR A 82 -6.96 -4.46 5.31
N THR A 83 -8.04 -3.67 5.32
CA THR A 83 -9.20 -3.88 6.21
C THR A 83 -9.80 -5.29 6.05
N GLU A 84 -9.96 -5.77 4.81
CA GLU A 84 -10.54 -7.10 4.56
C GLU A 84 -9.69 -8.25 5.10
N LEU A 85 -8.35 -8.10 5.22
CA LEU A 85 -7.48 -9.10 5.85
C LEU A 85 -7.83 -9.37 7.32
N PHE A 86 -8.48 -8.42 7.99
CA PHE A 86 -8.88 -8.49 9.38
C PHE A 86 -10.36 -8.87 9.58
N LYS A 87 -11.13 -9.10 8.51
CA LYS A 87 -12.59 -9.34 8.61
C LYS A 87 -13.01 -10.49 9.52
N SER A 88 -12.16 -11.52 9.65
CA SER A 88 -12.40 -12.66 10.53
C SER A 88 -11.67 -12.55 11.89
N ARG A 89 -11.15 -11.37 12.20
CA ARG A 89 -10.42 -11.04 13.43
C ARG A 89 -11.26 -10.03 14.22
N ASN A 90 -11.33 -10.19 15.53
CA ASN A 90 -12.26 -9.43 16.37
C ASN A 90 -11.68 -9.02 17.72
N ARG A 91 -10.36 -9.18 17.92
CA ARG A 91 -9.73 -8.71 19.14
C ARG A 91 -9.52 -7.20 19.06
N PRO A 92 -9.55 -6.47 20.19
CA PRO A 92 -9.22 -5.04 20.19
C PRO A 92 -7.84 -4.74 19.61
N GLU A 93 -6.87 -5.65 19.76
CA GLU A 93 -5.53 -5.52 19.14
C GLU A 93 -5.57 -5.59 17.62
N ASP A 94 -6.43 -6.46 17.07
CA ASP A 94 -6.59 -6.66 15.64
C ASP A 94 -7.16 -5.38 15.00
N GLU A 95 -8.15 -4.76 15.64
CA GLU A 95 -8.73 -3.48 15.20
C GLU A 95 -7.70 -2.35 15.21
N ARG A 96 -6.89 -2.23 16.27
CA ARG A 96 -5.82 -1.22 16.33
C ARG A 96 -4.78 -1.44 15.22
N LEU A 97 -4.35 -2.69 15.03
CA LEU A 97 -3.39 -3.02 13.98
C LEU A 97 -3.95 -2.74 12.58
N LYS A 98 -5.20 -3.15 12.32
CA LYS A 98 -5.92 -2.86 11.08
C LYS A 98 -5.92 -1.37 10.76
N GLN A 99 -6.31 -0.54 11.73
CA GLN A 99 -6.34 0.92 11.58
C GLN A 99 -4.95 1.50 11.30
N MET A 100 -3.92 1.06 12.04
CA MET A 100 -2.54 1.52 11.83
C MET A 100 -2.05 1.23 10.41
N LEU A 101 -2.26 0.01 9.92
CA LEU A 101 -1.86 -0.41 8.59
C LEU A 101 -2.67 0.34 7.52
N ALA A 102 -3.99 0.35 7.62
CA ALA A 102 -4.84 0.99 6.61
C ALA A 102 -4.56 2.50 6.46
N LEU A 103 -4.18 3.18 7.55
CA LEU A 103 -3.75 4.58 7.52
C LEU A 103 -2.41 4.77 6.82
N ALA A 104 -1.41 3.93 7.14
CA ALA A 104 -0.10 3.97 6.51
C ALA A 104 -0.22 3.70 5.00
N VAL A 105 -0.96 2.66 4.61
CA VAL A 105 -1.28 2.31 3.21
C VAL A 105 -1.97 3.47 2.49
N ARG A 106 -3.01 4.07 3.09
CA ARG A 106 -3.74 5.17 2.43
C ARG A 106 -2.86 6.41 2.25
N GLY A 107 -1.92 6.64 3.17
CA GLY A 107 -1.09 7.84 3.22
C GLY A 107 0.27 7.75 2.54
N HIS A 108 0.67 6.61 1.97
CA HIS A 108 2.08 6.39 1.61
C HIS A 108 2.66 7.33 0.55
N HIS A 109 1.83 8.00 -0.27
CA HIS A 109 2.28 9.02 -1.23
C HIS A 109 2.11 10.47 -0.75
N GLY A 110 1.07 10.74 0.04
CA GLY A 110 0.63 12.10 0.39
C GLY A 110 0.81 12.47 1.86
N GLY A 111 1.27 11.53 2.70
CA GLY A 111 1.23 11.65 4.15
C GLY A 111 -0.11 11.22 4.75
N LEU A 112 -0.20 11.30 6.07
CA LEU A 112 -1.42 10.97 6.81
C LEU A 112 -2.49 12.05 6.57
N HIS A 113 -3.72 11.61 6.34
CA HIS A 113 -4.90 12.45 6.12
C HIS A 113 -5.73 12.55 7.40
N ASP A 114 -6.64 13.53 7.49
CA ASP A 114 -7.57 13.61 8.61
C ASP A 114 -8.47 12.38 8.67
N VAL A 115 -8.52 11.80 9.87
CA VAL A 115 -9.25 10.56 10.17
C VAL A 115 -10.53 10.80 10.98
N LEU A 116 -10.83 12.06 11.25
CA LEU A 116 -12.02 12.51 11.94
C LEU A 116 -12.82 13.41 11.01
N ARG A 117 -14.13 13.21 11.00
CA ARG A 117 -15.08 14.14 10.39
C ARG A 117 -15.29 15.36 11.29
N PRO A 118 -15.84 16.46 10.78
CA PRO A 118 -16.15 17.64 11.59
C PRO A 118 -17.09 17.39 12.78
N ASP A 119 -17.89 16.33 12.73
CA ASP A 119 -18.77 15.88 13.82
C ASP A 119 -18.06 14.99 14.87
N GLY A 120 -16.78 14.69 14.67
CA GLY A 120 -15.98 13.83 15.54
C GLY A 120 -16.05 12.34 15.22
N GLU A 121 -16.82 11.93 14.21
CA GLU A 121 -16.92 10.53 13.79
C GLU A 121 -15.64 10.07 13.07
N SER A 122 -15.21 8.84 13.36
CA SER A 122 -14.05 8.22 12.70
C SER A 122 -14.36 7.94 11.22
N CYS A 123 -13.42 8.27 10.34
CA CYS A 123 -13.46 7.89 8.92
C CYS A 123 -12.34 6.92 8.53
N ILE A 124 -11.71 6.28 9.52
CA ILE A 124 -10.73 5.20 9.29
C ILE A 124 -11.48 3.96 8.75
N PRO A 125 -11.01 3.34 7.66
CA PRO A 125 -11.56 2.08 7.16
C PRO A 125 -11.34 0.87 8.08
#